data_AF-A0A2H6GKY4-F1
#
_entry.id   AF-A0A2H6GKY4-F1
#
_cell.length_a   1.000
_cell.length_b   1.000
_cell.length_c   1.000
_cell.angle_alpha   90.00
_cell.angle_beta   90.00
_cell.angle_gamma   90.00
#
_symmetry.space_group_name_H-M   'P 1'
#
loop_
_entity.id
_entity.type
_entity.pdbx_description
1 polymer ?
#
loop_
_entity_poly.entity_id
_entity_poly.type
_entity_poly.pdbx_seq_one_letter_code
_entity_poly.pdbx_strand_id
1 'polypeptide(L)' 'MNTFFSQSRLCTTGTVNLWCESCGEKIEGEPYETTFSGWCCCFDPIDFCSRECWENPENMFNTENWPEPAKE' A
#
# COMPACT_ATOMS: atom_id res chain seq x y z
N MET A 1 -22.12 -20.91 14.88
CA MET A 1 -21.61 -19.60 15.33
C MET A 1 -21.21 -18.83 14.09
N ASN A 2 -22.00 -17.84 13.66
CA ASN A 2 -21.63 -16.95 12.55
C ASN A 2 -20.82 -15.79 13.13
N THR A 3 -19.51 -15.85 13.01
CA THR A 3 -18.64 -14.70 13.26
C THR A 3 -18.83 -13.71 12.11
N PHE A 4 -19.72 -12.74 12.30
CA PHE A 4 -19.70 -11.51 11.53
C PHE A 4 -18.42 -10.76 11.89
N PHE A 5 -17.38 -10.92 11.07
CA PHE A 5 -16.32 -9.92 10.99
C PHE A 5 -16.97 -8.66 10.39
N SER A 6 -17.56 -7.84 11.26
CA SER A 6 -18.01 -6.49 10.94
C SER A 6 -16.83 -5.77 10.29
N GLN A 7 -17.00 -5.38 9.03
CA GLN A 7 -16.07 -4.62 8.22
C GLN A 7 -15.31 -3.61 9.08
N SER A 8 -14.08 -3.93 9.45
CA SER A 8 -13.15 -2.95 10.01
C SER A 8 -12.76 -2.04 8.86
N ARG A 9 -13.66 -1.12 8.48
CA ARG A 9 -13.24 0.08 7.80
C ARG A 9 -12.48 0.83 8.87
N LEU A 10 -11.16 0.89 8.74
CA LEU A 10 -10.37 1.96 9.35
C LEU A 10 -11.10 3.26 8.98
N CYS A 11 -11.99 3.71 9.86
CA CYS A 11 -12.71 4.94 9.67
C CYS A 11 -11.65 6.01 9.85
N THR A 12 -11.21 6.58 8.74
CA THR A 12 -10.31 7.72 8.63
C THR A 12 -10.97 8.94 9.27
N THR A 13 -11.09 8.90 10.59
CA THR A 13 -11.49 10.00 11.47
C THR A 13 -10.27 10.90 11.61
N GLY A 14 -9.99 11.61 10.53
CA GLY A 14 -8.80 12.40 10.32
C GLY A 14 -8.34 12.19 8.88
N THR A 15 -8.41 13.22 8.05
CA THR A 15 -7.80 13.24 6.72
C THR A 15 -6.29 13.15 6.89
N VAL A 16 -5.78 11.93 7.10
CA VAL A 16 -4.37 11.64 6.86
C VAL A 16 -4.16 11.99 5.40
N ASN A 17 -3.32 12.99 5.13
CA ASN A 17 -3.02 13.34 3.74
C ASN A 17 -2.31 12.13 3.14
N LEU A 18 -2.98 11.43 2.24
CA LEU A 18 -2.43 10.31 1.49
C LEU A 18 -1.63 10.85 0.31
N TRP A 19 -0.49 10.25 0.05
CA TRP A 19 0.41 10.64 -1.03
C TRP A 19 0.81 9.40 -1.80
N CYS A 20 0.84 9.51 -3.13
CA CYS A 20 1.25 8.42 -3.99
C CYS A 20 2.77 8.26 -3.89
N GLU A 21 3.23 7.06 -3.56
CA GLU A 21 4.65 6.73 -3.49
C GLU A 21 5.36 6.88 -4.84
N SER A 22 4.68 6.53 -5.93
CA SER A 22 5.28 6.48 -7.27
C SER A 22 5.43 7.87 -7.90
N CYS A 23 4.40 8.72 -7.83
CA CYS A 23 4.40 10.03 -8.50
C CYS A 23 4.51 11.23 -7.54
N GLY A 24 4.39 11.02 -6.23
CA GLY A 24 4.45 12.09 -5.23
C GLY A 24 3.21 13.01 -5.19
N GLU A 25 2.16 12.71 -5.96
CA GLU A 25 0.93 13.50 -5.93
C GLU A 25 0.06 13.16 -4.71
N LYS A 26 -0.69 14.15 -4.25
CA LYS A 26 -1.67 13.94 -3.17
C LYS A 26 -2.84 13.11 -3.69
N ILE A 27 -3.24 12.10 -2.92
CA ILE A 27 -4.42 11.28 -3.22
C ILE A 27 -5.65 11.97 -2.63
N GLU A 28 -6.60 12.34 -3.49
CA GLU A 28 -7.91 12.83 -3.08
C GLU A 28 -8.89 11.65 -2.97
N GLY A 29 -9.24 11.25 -1.74
CA GLY A 29 -10.17 10.15 -1.48
C GLY A 29 -9.47 8.86 -1.09
N GLU A 30 -9.85 7.75 -1.72
CA GLU A 30 -9.28 6.43 -1.45
C GLU A 30 -8.12 6.14 -2.42
N PRO A 31 -7.03 5.51 -1.95
CA PRO A 31 -5.96 5.05 -2.83
C PRO A 31 -6.47 3.92 -3.74
N TYR A 32 -5.83 3.78 -4.90
CA TYR A 32 -6.09 2.65 -5.80
C TYR A 32 -5.66 1.33 -5.15
N GLU A 33 -4.48 1.32 -4.54
CA GLU A 33 -3.91 0.17 -3.84
C GLU A 33 -3.07 0.66 -2.66
N THR A 34 -3.04 -0.10 -1.58
CA THR A 34 -2.20 0.16 -0.40
C THR A 34 -1.39 -1.09 -0.07
N THR A 35 -0.08 -0.93 0.03
CA THR A 35 0.84 -1.97 0.53
C THR A 35 1.47 -1.53 1.85
N PHE A 36 2.35 -2.35 2.41
CA PHE A 36 3.05 -2.04 3.65
C PHE A 36 4.56 -2.16 3.45
N SER A 37 5.28 -1.11 3.85
CA SER A 37 6.73 -1.15 4.01
C SER A 37 7.04 -1.52 5.45
N GLY A 38 7.74 -2.65 5.62
CA GLY A 38 8.15 -3.15 6.93
C GLY A 38 9.63 -2.91 7.17
N TRP A 39 10.00 -2.25 8.28
CA TRP A 39 11.38 -2.19 8.75
C TRP A 39 11.49 -2.54 10.23
N CYS A 40 12.17 -3.64 10.53
CA CYS A 40 12.52 -4.18 11.86
C CYS A 40 11.33 -4.45 12.80
N CYS A 41 10.56 -3.44 13.16
CA CYS A 41 9.37 -3.50 14.01
C CYS A 41 8.29 -2.47 13.63
N CYS A 42 8.50 -1.72 12.55
CA CYS A 42 7.56 -0.70 12.06
C CYS A 42 6.95 -1.17 10.75
N PHE A 43 5.65 -0.91 10.57
CA PHE A 43 4.92 -1.17 9.34
C PHE A 43 4.22 0.13 8.94
N ASP A 44 4.72 0.77 7.89
CA ASP A 44 4.15 2.00 7.36
C ASP A 44 3.31 1.67 6.11
N PRO A 45 2.07 2.17 6.02
CA PRO A 45 1.27 2.03 4.81
C PRO A 45 1.90 2.86 3.68
N ILE A 46 1.88 2.29 2.48
CA ILE A 46 2.36 2.91 1.25
C ILE A 46 1.20 2.90 0.26
N ASP A 47 0.83 4.09 -0.23
CA ASP A 47 -0.37 4.29 -1.04
C ASP A 47 -0.02 4.59 -2.51
N PHE A 48 -0.88 4.13 -3.42
CA PHE A 48 -0.76 4.39 -4.86
C PHE A 48 -2.04 5.01 -5.40
N CYS A 49 -1.92 6.04 -6.24
CA CYS A 49 -3.07 6.75 -6.80
C CYS A 49 -3.70 6.05 -8.01
N SER A 50 -2.97 5.18 -8.70
CA SER A 50 -3.43 4.53 -9.93
C SER A 50 -2.73 3.19 -10.19
N ARG A 51 -3.32 2.39 -11.07
CA ARG A 51 -2.71 1.14 -11.56
C ARG A 51 -1.34 1.38 -12.20
N GLU A 52 -1.19 2.47 -12.96
CA GLU A 52 0.08 2.82 -13.60
C GLU A 52 1.18 3.10 -12.55
N CYS A 53 0.83 3.76 -11.45
CA CYS A 53 1.75 4.00 -10.34
C CYS A 53 2.12 2.71 -9.60
N TRP A 54 1.17 1.78 -9.45
CA TRP A 54 1.39 0.47 -8.84
C TRP A 54 2.30 -0.42 -9.68
N GLU A 55 2.01 -0.54 -10.98
CA GLU A 55 2.71 -1.38 -11.95
C GLU A 55 4.01 -0.74 -12.49
N ASN A 56 4.37 0.46 -12.03
CA ASN A 56 5.59 1.15 -12.48
C ASN A 56 6.82 0.25 -12.24
N PRO A 57 7.63 -0.06 -13.26
CA PRO A 57 8.81 -0.92 -13.10
C PRO A 57 9.88 -0.31 -12.18
N GLU A 58 9.87 1.00 -11.94
CA GLU A 58 10.76 1.65 -10.96
C GLU A 58 10.24 1.54 -9.52
N ASN A 59 8.99 1.08 -9.33
CA ASN A 59 8.40 0.88 -8.03
C ASN A 59 9.08 -0.30 -7.31
N MET A 60 9.70 -0.03 -6.16
CA MET A 60 10.35 -1.05 -5.31
C MET A 60 9.35 -2.05 -4.71
N PHE A 61 8.06 -1.69 -4.68
CA PHE A 61 6.98 -2.54 -4.17
C PHE A 61 6.39 -3.47 -5.23
N ASN A 62 6.84 -3.38 -6.49
CA ASN A 62 6.47 -4.36 -7.52
C ASN A 62 7.23 -5.67 -7.24
N THR A 63 6.49 -6.72 -6.87
CA THR A 63 7.04 -8.04 -6.51
C THR A 63 7.75 -8.72 -7.68
N GLU A 64 7.48 -8.33 -8.92
CA GLU A 64 8.20 -8.85 -10.09
C GLU A 64 9.67 -8.44 -10.12
N ASN A 65 10.03 -7.33 -9.45
CA ASN A 65 11.39 -6.83 -9.34
C ASN A 65 12.16 -7.39 -8.15
N TRP A 66 11.52 -8.21 -7.31
CA TRP A 66 12.16 -8.72 -6.10
C TRP A 66 13.22 -9.76 -6.46
N PRO A 67 14.35 -9.80 -5.74
CA PRO A 67 15.34 -10.84 -5.96
C PRO A 67 14.72 -12.21 -5.75
N GLU A 68 15.15 -13.20 -6.55
CA GLU A 68 14.70 -14.58 -6.36
C GLU A 68 14.96 -15.00 -4.90
N PRO A 69 14.01 -15.68 -4.25
CA PRO A 69 14.24 -16.22 -2.92
C PRO A 69 15.43 -17.20 -2.97
N ALA A 70 16.22 -17.23 -1.90
CA ALA A 70 17.34 -18.16 -1.81
C ALA A 70 16.85 -19.60 -2.01
N LYS A 71 17.54 -20.36 -2.87
CA LYS A 71 17.27 -21.79 -3.06
C LYS A 71 17.68 -22.53 -1.79
N GLU A 72 16.75 -23.29 -1.22
CA GLU A 72 16.97 -24.17 -0.06
C GLU A 72 17.95 -25.31 -0.37
#